data_AF-A0A831M9E8-F1
#
_entry.id   AF-A0A831M9E8-F1
#
_cell.length_a   1.000
_cell.length_b   1.000
_cell.length_c   1.000
_cell.angle_alpha   90.00
_cell.angle_beta   90.00
_cell.angle_gamma   90.00
#
_symmetry.space_group_name_H-M   'P 1'
#
loop_
_entity.id
_entity.type
_entity.pdbx_description
1 polymer ?
#
loop_
_entity_poly.entity_id
_entity_poly.type
_entity_poly.pdbx_seq_one_letter_code
_entity_poly.pdbx_strand_id
1 'polypeptide(L)'
;MSAPEAVVGIGASAGGLEALRSLITNLPANTGMAFIVAQHLAPQHASLLGQLLSRHTEMAVRHSVHQTAIERDAVSITPLDAGVEVGAGTPFPHSPNQRGTK
;
A
#
# COMPACT_ATOMS: atom_id res chain seq x y z
N MET A 1 -18.95 1.81 -4.79
CA MET A 1 -17.82 0.89 -4.60
C MET A 1 -18.13 0.03 -3.40
N SER A 2 -17.90 -1.30 -3.48
CA SER A 2 -18.09 -2.22 -2.35
C SER A 2 -16.85 -2.21 -1.47
N ALA A 3 -17.02 -2.33 -0.15
CA ALA A 3 -15.90 -2.48 0.77
C ALA A 3 -15.08 -3.76 0.42
N PRO A 4 -13.75 -3.77 0.60
CA PRO A 4 -12.97 -4.98 0.41
C PRO A 4 -13.34 -6.05 1.44
N GLU A 5 -13.24 -7.32 1.07
CA GLU A 5 -13.42 -8.47 1.99
C GLU A 5 -12.26 -8.58 2.99
N ALA A 6 -11.07 -8.17 2.57
CA ALA A 6 -9.90 -8.10 3.42
C ALA A 6 -8.96 -6.97 2.96
N VAL A 7 -8.19 -6.44 3.92
CA VAL A 7 -7.09 -5.51 3.66
C VAL A 7 -5.77 -6.25 3.86
N VAL A 8 -4.92 -6.24 2.85
CA VAL A 8 -3.62 -6.92 2.84
C VAL A 8 -2.51 -5.88 2.89
N GLY A 9 -1.81 -5.79 4.02
CA GLY A 9 -0.61 -4.98 4.17
C GLY A 9 0.64 -5.74 3.74
N ILE A 10 1.45 -5.14 2.86
CA ILE A 10 2.71 -5.73 2.37
C ILE A 10 3.86 -4.79 2.70
N GLY A 11 4.74 -5.24 3.59
CA GLY A 11 5.96 -4.54 3.97
C GLY A 11 7.17 -5.09 3.23
N ALA A 12 7.98 -4.23 2.62
CA ALA A 12 9.21 -4.63 1.96
C ALA A 12 10.31 -3.55 2.03
N SER A 13 11.57 -3.97 1.82
CA SER A 13 12.75 -3.10 1.91
C SER A 13 13.75 -3.45 0.80
N ALA A 14 15.06 -3.41 1.03
CA ALA A 14 16.07 -3.77 0.04
C ALA A 14 15.82 -5.19 -0.51
N GLY A 15 15.73 -5.32 -1.85
CA GLY A 15 15.53 -6.59 -2.54
C GLY A 15 14.08 -7.10 -2.63
N GLY A 16 13.12 -6.45 -1.98
CA GLY A 16 11.71 -6.89 -1.99
C GLY A 16 10.94 -6.61 -3.29
N LEU A 17 11.53 -5.85 -4.22
CA LEU A 17 10.86 -5.41 -5.44
C LEU A 17 10.47 -6.57 -6.37
N GLU A 18 11.37 -7.53 -6.55
CA GLU A 18 11.09 -8.71 -7.39
C GLU A 18 10.03 -9.62 -6.75
N ALA A 19 10.02 -9.72 -5.43
CA ALA A 19 8.99 -10.46 -4.70
C ALA A 19 7.62 -9.78 -4.82
N LEU A 20 7.57 -8.44 -4.67
CA LEU A 20 6.35 -7.66 -4.89
C LEU A 20 5.83 -7.81 -6.31
N ARG A 21 6.72 -7.72 -7.31
CA ARG A 21 6.38 -7.93 -8.72
C ARG A 21 5.79 -9.32 -8.92
N SER A 22 6.49 -10.36 -8.46
CA SER A 22 6.06 -11.74 -8.61
C SER A 22 4.70 -11.99 -7.94
N LEU A 23 4.46 -11.45 -6.74
CA LEU A 23 3.18 -11.54 -6.06
C LEU A 23 2.07 -10.89 -6.89
N ILE A 24 2.25 -9.62 -7.25
CA ILE A 24 1.21 -8.82 -7.94
C ILE A 24 0.92 -9.37 -9.34
N THR A 25 1.90 -9.91 -10.06
CA THR A 25 1.71 -10.56 -11.37
C THR A 25 0.84 -11.82 -11.30
N ASN A 26 0.87 -12.55 -10.17
CA ASN A 26 0.13 -13.80 -10.04
C ASN A 26 -1.24 -13.62 -9.35
N LEU A 27 -1.60 -12.39 -8.97
CA LEU A 27 -2.90 -12.09 -8.38
C LEU A 27 -3.93 -11.79 -9.49
N PRO A 28 -5.13 -12.38 -9.44
CA PRO A 28 -6.22 -11.97 -10.31
C PRO A 28 -6.62 -10.52 -10.02
N ALA A 29 -7.18 -9.83 -11.01
CA ALA A 29 -7.57 -8.43 -10.84
C ALA A 29 -8.81 -8.23 -9.93
N ASN A 30 -9.58 -9.28 -9.71
CA ASN A 30 -10.88 -9.28 -9.01
C ASN A 30 -10.85 -10.10 -7.71
N THR A 31 -9.78 -9.95 -6.93
CA THR A 31 -9.58 -10.66 -5.65
C THR A 31 -10.65 -10.39 -4.59
N GLY A 32 -11.38 -9.28 -4.68
CA GLY A 32 -12.23 -8.77 -3.61
C GLY A 32 -11.46 -8.13 -2.45
N MET A 33 -10.13 -8.05 -2.53
CA MET A 33 -9.25 -7.52 -1.49
C MET A 33 -8.70 -6.15 -1.85
N ALA A 34 -8.19 -5.43 -0.86
CA ALA A 34 -7.42 -4.22 -1.05
C ALA A 34 -5.97 -4.43 -0.60
N PHE A 35 -5.00 -4.00 -1.41
CA PHE A 35 -3.58 -4.17 -1.13
C PHE A 35 -2.94 -2.83 -0.75
N ILE A 36 -2.22 -2.78 0.37
CA ILE A 36 -1.47 -1.61 0.82
C ILE A 36 0.01 -1.99 0.87
N VAL A 37 0.82 -1.40 -0.01
CA VAL A 37 2.25 -1.68 -0.17
C VAL A 37 3.06 -0.58 0.49
N ALA A 38 3.72 -0.95 1.59
CA ALA A 38 4.71 -0.14 2.28
C ALA A 38 6.11 -0.64 1.93
N GLN A 39 6.80 0.13 1.10
CA GLN A 39 8.14 -0.22 0.65
C GLN A 39 9.12 0.88 1.07
N HIS A 40 10.13 0.52 1.87
CA HIS A 40 11.25 1.41 2.14
C HIS A 40 12.10 1.55 0.87
N LEU A 41 11.93 2.66 0.16
CA LEU A 41 12.72 3.06 -1.01
C LEU A 41 13.36 4.43 -0.76
N ALA A 42 14.48 4.68 -1.42
CA ALA A 42 15.01 6.05 -1.49
C ALA A 42 13.98 6.95 -2.21
N PRO A 43 13.84 8.24 -1.83
CA PRO A 43 12.79 9.11 -2.36
C PRO A 43 12.72 9.19 -3.90
N GLN A 44 13.88 9.14 -4.52
CA GLN A 44 14.12 9.06 -5.95
C GLN A 44 13.46 7.85 -6.67
N HIS A 45 13.00 6.83 -5.95
CA HIS A 45 12.48 5.57 -6.51
C HIS A 45 10.99 5.31 -6.21
N ALA A 46 10.30 6.17 -5.45
CA ALA A 46 8.88 5.94 -5.13
C ALA A 46 7.99 5.88 -6.38
N SER A 47 8.20 6.80 -7.32
CA SER A 47 7.45 6.81 -8.59
C SER A 47 7.73 5.58 -9.46
N LEU A 48 8.90 4.95 -9.29
CA LEU A 48 9.27 3.75 -10.03
C LEU A 48 8.47 2.53 -9.57
N LEU A 49 8.18 2.43 -8.27
CA LEU A 49 7.37 1.33 -7.72
C LEU A 49 5.95 1.35 -8.29
N GLY A 50 5.30 2.52 -8.29
CA GLY A 50 3.97 2.67 -8.88
C GLY A 50 3.93 2.23 -10.33
N GLN A 51 4.85 2.74 -11.14
CA GLN A 51 4.95 2.38 -12.56
C GLN A 51 5.25 0.90 -12.77
N LEU A 52 6.11 0.29 -11.94
CA LEU A 52 6.42 -1.13 -12.05
C LEU A 52 5.19 -1.97 -11.76
N LEU A 53 4.50 -1.71 -10.65
CA LEU A 53 3.32 -2.47 -10.26
C LEU A 53 2.20 -2.31 -11.30
N SER A 54 1.94 -1.10 -11.78
CA SER A 54 0.92 -0.84 -12.82
C SER A 54 1.14 -1.63 -14.12
N ARG A 55 2.39 -1.99 -14.45
CA ARG A 55 2.69 -2.78 -15.65
C ARG A 55 2.43 -4.28 -15.47
N HIS A 56 2.24 -4.72 -14.23
CA HIS A 56 2.21 -6.14 -13.85
C HIS A 56 0.86 -6.57 -13.25
N THR A 57 -0.14 -5.69 -13.21
CA THR A 57 -1.50 -6.02 -12.80
C THR A 57 -2.51 -5.14 -13.51
N GLU A 58 -3.72 -5.65 -13.68
CA GLU A 58 -4.87 -4.87 -14.15
C GLU A 58 -5.57 -4.13 -13.00
N MET A 59 -5.22 -4.41 -11.74
CA MET A 59 -5.71 -3.65 -10.58
C MET A 59 -5.27 -2.20 -10.67
N ALA A 60 -6.11 -1.29 -10.18
CA ALA A 60 -5.74 0.12 -10.10
C ALA A 60 -4.59 0.31 -9.10
N VAL A 61 -3.47 0.84 -9.56
CA VAL A 61 -2.32 1.18 -8.69
C VAL A 61 -2.29 2.68 -8.44
N ARG A 62 -2.31 3.09 -7.17
CA ARG A 62 -2.36 4.50 -6.77
C ARG A 62 -1.44 4.76 -5.59
N HIS A 63 -0.98 5.99 -5.45
CA HIS A 63 -0.33 6.44 -4.22
C HIS A 63 -1.38 6.87 -3.20
N SER A 64 -1.27 6.38 -1.97
CA SER A 64 -2.12 6.81 -0.87
C SER A 64 -1.69 8.19 -0.40
N VAL A 65 -2.66 9.07 -0.21
CA VAL A 65 -2.54 10.32 0.53
C VAL A 65 -3.34 10.23 1.84
N HIS A 66 -3.26 11.26 2.69
CA HIS A 66 -4.03 11.32 3.93
C HIS A 66 -5.53 11.06 3.66
N GLN A 67 -6.14 10.18 4.46
CA GLN A 67 -7.56 9.78 4.35
C GLN A 67 -7.97 9.18 2.99
N THR A 68 -7.04 8.53 2.29
CA THR A 68 -7.39 7.75 1.09
C THR A 68 -8.35 6.61 1.44
N ALA A 69 -9.46 6.51 0.72
CA ALA A 69 -10.38 5.39 0.87
C ALA A 69 -9.72 4.08 0.44
N ILE A 70 -9.96 3.00 1.21
CA ILE A 70 -9.47 1.68 0.86
C ILE A 70 -10.43 1.07 -0.16
N GLU A 71 -9.96 0.97 -1.40
CA GLU A 71 -10.73 0.44 -2.52
C GLU A 71 -10.46 -1.05 -2.72
N ARG A 72 -11.53 -1.81 -2.94
CA ARG A 72 -11.49 -3.19 -3.41
C ARG A 72 -10.79 -3.26 -4.78
N ASP A 73 -10.04 -4.34 -5.02
CA ASP A 73 -9.38 -4.65 -6.29
C ASP A 73 -8.36 -3.58 -6.72
N ALA A 74 -7.71 -2.97 -5.72
CA ALA A 74 -6.76 -1.90 -5.89
C ALA A 74 -5.49 -2.11 -5.07
N VAL A 75 -4.40 -1.55 -5.59
CA VAL A 75 -3.09 -1.48 -4.93
C VAL A 75 -2.80 -0.03 -4.57
N SER A 76 -2.57 0.20 -3.29
CA SER A 76 -2.25 1.49 -2.69
C SER A 76 -0.81 1.50 -2.21
N ILE A 77 0.00 2.44 -2.68
CA ILE A 77 1.40 2.61 -2.29
C ILE A 77 1.49 3.70 -1.24
N THR A 78 2.07 3.37 -0.09
CA THR A 78 2.18 4.32 1.02
C THR A 78 3.13 5.47 0.68
N PRO A 79 2.92 6.67 1.27
CA PRO A 79 3.93 7.72 1.20
C PRO A 79 5.26 7.24 1.79
N LEU A 80 6.35 7.82 1.29
CA LEU A 80 7.67 7.67 1.89
C LEU A 80 7.71 8.36 3.25
N ASP A 81 8.48 7.80 4.18
CA ASP A 81 8.77 8.38 5.51
C ASP A 81 7.53 8.67 6.39
N ALA A 82 6.39 8.05 6.09
CA ALA A 82 5.16 8.16 6.87
C ALA A 82 4.72 6.77 7.38
N GLY A 83 4.28 6.73 8.64
CA GLY A 83 3.54 5.57 9.15
C GLY A 83 2.16 5.48 8.48
N VAL A 84 1.69 4.25 8.27
CA VAL A 84 0.34 4.00 7.76
C VAL A 84 -0.49 3.28 8.81
N GLU A 85 -1.66 3.83 9.08
CA GLU A 85 -2.64 3.30 10.00
C GLU A 85 -3.91 2.99 9.20
N VAL A 86 -4.44 1.78 9.38
CA VAL A 86 -5.70 1.34 8.77
C VAL A 86 -6.73 1.29 9.88
N GLY A 87 -7.71 2.19 9.82
CA GLY A 87 -8.81 2.26 10.79
C GLY A 87 -10.15 2.01 10.13
N ALA A 88 -11.01 1.23 10.77
CA ALA A 88 -12.40 1.04 10.38
C ALA A 88 -13.24 2.28 10.76
N GLY A 89 -12.97 3.44 10.12
CA GLY A 89 -13.81 4.64 10.16
C GLY A 89 -14.11 5.27 11.53
N THR A 90 -13.69 4.69 12.64
CA THR A 90 -13.79 5.26 13.98
C THR A 90 -12.43 5.89 14.28
N PRO A 91 -12.32 7.24 14.24
CA PRO A 91 -11.06 7.90 14.57
C PRO A 91 -10.73 7.61 16.04
N PHE A 92 -9.70 6.81 16.28
CA PHE A 92 -9.04 6.81 17.57
C PHE A 92 -8.33 8.17 17.73
N PRO A 93 -8.40 8.84 18.89
CA PRO A 93 -7.61 10.03 19.12
C PRO A 93 -6.12 9.67 19.13
N HIS A 94 -5.43 9.87 18.01
CA HIS A 94 -3.97 9.74 17.93
C HIS A 94 -3.32 11.02 18.48
N SER A 95 -2.53 10.86 19.55
CA SER A 95 -1.60 11.91 20.00
C SER A 95 -0.41 11.97 19.04
N PRO A 96 0.04 13.17 18.58
CA PRO A 96 0.97 13.31 17.47
C PRO A 96 2.45 12.95 17.78
N ASN A 97 2.74 12.12 18.77
CA ASN A 97 4.13 11.84 19.13
C ASN A 97 4.33 10.48 19.82
N GLN A 98 4.52 9.42 19.04
CA GLN A 98 5.20 8.21 19.49
C GLN A 98 6.25 7.75 18.46
N ARG A 99 7.19 8.65 18.13
CA ARG A 99 8.51 8.20 17.68
C ARG A 99 9.21 7.62 18.89
N GLY A 100 9.31 6.29 18.92
CA GLY A 100 9.98 5.55 19.97
C GLY A 100 11.41 6.07 20.16
N THR A 101 11.68 6.62 21.34
CA THR A 101 13.02 6.68 21.88
C THR A 101 13.43 5.25 22.22
N LYS A 102 14.41 4.71 21.49
CA LYS A 102 15.33 3.75 22.07
C LYS A 102 16.61 4.48 22.44
#